data_AF-A0A3B3TH44-F1
#
_entry.id   AF-A0A3B3TH44-F1
#
_cell.length_a   1.000
_cell.length_b   1.000
_cell.length_c   1.000
_cell.angle_alpha   90.00
_cell.angle_beta   90.00
_cell.angle_gamma   90.00
#
_symmetry.space_group_name_H-M   'P 1'
#
loop_
_entity.id
_entity.type
_entity.pdbx_description
1 polymer ?
#
loop_
_entity_poly.entity_id
_entity_poly.type
_entity_poly.pdbx_seq_one_letter_code
_entity_poly.pdbx_strand_id
1 'polypeptide(L)'
;MCVCVCVCVCVCVRVCVSLFVFQLGCPEVGKDCLMMYFESGPAANQFLSRAYLCQGQLTSPVTFGSVVDVEKAMLYFLKAIEISKEQPRYHFLVFNASVLYFQMIQPLLRPGFRQHLVSSLAQVVKALEEIGEADHRWRAQLMLHLVECLVEAGKSKEAASFAKHTSDFIETNAPDLYPKIFSLQVRHKLLEMSKAFKKTETSLTLAIIYKIQKLKCEADCPGIRKDYPAKLKEVFLLLLPSTTVHSKGKTKDSELSLGGSILAITPEERYV
;
A
#
# COMPACT_ATOMS: atom_id res chain seq x y z
N MET A 1 35.74 21.49 -22.85
CA MET A 1 35.31 20.07 -22.88
C MET A 1 34.53 19.59 -21.66
N CYS A 2 34.63 20.19 -20.46
CA CYS A 2 33.87 19.73 -19.27
C CYS A 2 32.36 20.06 -19.26
N VAL A 3 31.91 21.07 -20.00
CA VAL A 3 30.50 21.53 -19.93
C VAL A 3 29.55 20.63 -20.73
N CYS A 4 30.00 20.03 -21.85
CA CYS A 4 29.16 19.13 -22.64
C CYS A 4 28.92 17.75 -22.00
N VAL A 5 29.87 17.24 -21.19
CA VAL A 5 29.68 15.97 -20.46
C VAL A 5 28.66 16.15 -19.34
N CYS A 6 28.67 17.29 -18.64
CA CYS A 6 27.77 17.57 -17.52
C CYS A 6 26.30 17.77 -17.97
N VAL A 7 26.08 18.38 -19.14
CA VAL A 7 24.73 18.52 -19.74
C VAL A 7 24.20 17.18 -20.25
N CYS A 8 25.08 16.29 -20.72
CA CYS A 8 24.70 14.95 -21.15
C CYS A 8 24.27 14.08 -19.95
N VAL A 9 24.97 14.18 -18.80
CA VAL A 9 24.65 13.39 -17.59
C VAL A 9 23.26 13.71 -17.02
N CYS A 10 22.80 14.97 -17.03
CA CYS A 10 21.49 15.34 -16.45
C CYS A 10 20.27 14.80 -17.25
N VAL A 11 20.35 14.73 -18.58
CA VAL A 11 19.29 14.11 -19.42
C VAL A 11 19.44 12.58 -19.43
N CYS A 12 20.67 12.09 -19.26
CA CYS A 12 20.99 10.66 -19.27
C CYS A 12 20.56 9.90 -18.02
N VAL A 13 20.42 10.47 -16.81
CA VAL A 13 20.07 9.62 -15.65
C VAL A 13 18.69 8.95 -15.80
N ARG A 14 17.68 9.67 -16.31
CA ARG A 14 16.34 9.07 -16.49
C ARG A 14 16.33 8.07 -17.63
N VAL A 15 16.86 8.45 -18.80
CA VAL A 15 16.85 7.60 -20.01
C VAL A 15 17.83 6.45 -19.87
N CYS A 16 19.08 6.68 -19.47
CA CYS A 16 20.08 5.63 -19.36
C CYS A 16 19.75 4.64 -18.24
N VAL A 17 19.32 5.08 -17.06
CA VAL A 17 19.05 4.11 -16.00
C VAL A 17 17.78 3.30 -16.30
N SER A 18 16.71 3.90 -16.82
CA SER A 18 15.54 3.11 -17.22
C SER A 18 15.82 2.19 -18.42
N LEU A 19 16.57 2.68 -19.43
CA LEU A 19 16.93 1.93 -20.64
C LEU A 19 17.90 0.79 -20.32
N PHE A 20 19.00 1.04 -19.62
CA PHE A 20 20.00 0.01 -19.33
C PHE A 20 19.49 -1.03 -18.34
N VAL A 21 18.67 -0.65 -17.36
CA VAL A 21 18.17 -1.57 -16.34
C VAL A 21 16.97 -2.38 -16.84
N PHE A 22 15.98 -1.74 -17.48
CA PHE A 22 14.71 -2.41 -17.83
C PHE A 22 14.59 -2.82 -19.30
N GLN A 23 15.29 -2.17 -20.23
CA GLN A 23 15.23 -2.52 -21.66
C GLN A 23 16.44 -3.36 -22.13
N LEU A 24 17.63 -3.12 -21.58
CA LEU A 24 18.86 -3.81 -21.99
C LEU A 24 19.38 -4.84 -20.98
N GLY A 25 18.77 -4.95 -19.81
CA GLY A 25 19.10 -5.98 -18.81
C GLY A 25 20.51 -5.88 -18.21
N CYS A 26 21.09 -4.69 -18.21
CA CYS A 26 22.45 -4.41 -17.73
C CYS A 26 22.41 -3.50 -16.47
N PRO A 27 22.05 -4.06 -15.29
CA PRO A 27 21.91 -3.28 -14.05
C PRO A 27 23.22 -2.65 -13.58
N GLU A 28 24.37 -3.25 -13.90
CA GLU A 28 25.69 -2.74 -13.50
C GLU A 28 26.02 -1.39 -14.14
N VAL A 29 25.74 -1.22 -15.44
CA VAL A 29 25.91 0.07 -16.13
C VAL A 29 25.00 1.15 -15.51
N GLY A 30 23.78 0.77 -15.11
CA GLY A 30 22.86 1.65 -14.42
C GLY A 30 23.41 2.12 -13.07
N LYS A 31 24.02 1.22 -12.29
CA LYS A 31 24.68 1.54 -11.02
C LYS A 31 25.87 2.49 -11.21
N ASP A 32 26.71 2.24 -12.22
CA ASP A 32 27.88 3.09 -12.49
C ASP A 32 27.45 4.52 -12.91
N CYS A 33 26.41 4.63 -13.74
CA CYS A 33 25.82 5.92 -14.10
C CYS A 33 25.30 6.69 -12.87
N LEU A 34 24.58 6.01 -11.99
CA LEU A 34 24.07 6.61 -10.75
C LEU A 34 25.20 7.01 -9.81
N MET A 35 26.24 6.18 -9.68
CA MET A 35 27.41 6.49 -8.87
C MET A 35 28.08 7.79 -9.33
N MET A 36 28.41 7.90 -10.62
CA MET A 36 28.97 9.13 -11.20
C MET A 36 28.06 10.34 -11.01
N TYR A 37 26.75 10.17 -11.15
CA TYR A 37 25.79 11.24 -10.91
C TYR A 37 25.79 11.72 -9.45
N PHE A 38 25.77 10.81 -8.47
CA PHE A 38 25.81 11.19 -7.05
C PHE A 38 27.14 11.83 -6.64
N GLU A 39 28.26 11.34 -7.17
CA GLU A 39 29.60 11.91 -6.93
C GLU A 39 29.73 13.36 -7.43
N SER A 40 28.94 13.75 -8.44
CA SER A 40 28.91 15.13 -8.93
C SER A 40 28.29 16.14 -7.96
N GLY A 41 27.69 15.70 -6.85
CA GLY A 41 27.02 16.58 -5.89
C GLY A 41 25.80 17.29 -6.49
N PRO A 42 24.82 16.56 -7.04
CA PRO A 42 23.70 17.15 -7.76
C PRO A 42 22.81 18.00 -6.86
N ALA A 43 22.25 19.08 -7.42
CA ALA A 43 21.30 19.93 -6.71
C ALA A 43 19.99 19.18 -6.37
N ALA A 44 19.35 19.60 -5.27
CA ALA A 44 18.05 19.06 -4.83
C ALA A 44 16.92 19.48 -5.80
N ASN A 45 16.71 18.66 -6.82
CA ASN A 45 15.69 18.85 -7.85
C ASN A 45 15.08 17.51 -8.26
N GLN A 46 14.14 17.56 -9.20
CA GLN A 46 13.44 16.38 -9.72
C GLN A 46 14.36 15.29 -10.32
N PHE A 47 15.58 15.62 -10.75
CA PHE A 47 16.53 14.64 -11.27
C PHE A 47 17.21 13.87 -10.14
N LEU A 48 17.54 14.55 -9.04
CA LEU A 48 18.04 13.89 -7.84
C LEU A 48 17.00 12.93 -7.24
N SER A 49 15.73 13.36 -7.15
CA SER A 49 14.64 12.47 -6.71
C SER A 49 14.56 11.21 -7.59
N ARG A 50 14.59 11.38 -8.92
CA ARG A 50 14.54 10.24 -9.85
C ARG A 50 15.75 9.32 -9.76
N ALA A 51 16.95 9.88 -9.57
CA ALA A 51 18.16 9.09 -9.36
C ALA A 51 18.01 8.20 -8.11
N TYR A 52 17.45 8.73 -7.02
CA TYR A 52 17.15 7.94 -5.83
C TYR A 52 16.10 6.86 -6.08
N LEU A 53 15.04 7.14 -6.83
CA LEU A 53 14.05 6.11 -7.20
C LEU A 53 14.70 4.97 -7.97
N CYS A 54 15.52 5.28 -8.98
CA CYS A 54 16.24 4.26 -9.73
C CYS A 54 17.21 3.45 -8.86
N GLN A 55 17.94 4.12 -7.95
CA GLN A 55 18.84 3.46 -7.01
C GLN A 55 18.08 2.52 -6.07
N GLY A 56 16.91 2.93 -5.58
CA GLY A 56 16.02 2.10 -4.75
C GLY A 56 15.57 0.84 -5.47
N GLN A 57 15.17 0.97 -6.74
CA GLN A 57 14.78 -0.18 -7.57
C GLN A 57 15.95 -1.14 -7.85
N LEU A 58 17.15 -0.60 -8.12
CA LEU A 58 18.36 -1.40 -8.36
C LEU A 58 18.88 -2.11 -7.10
N THR A 59 18.62 -1.53 -5.93
CA THR A 59 19.02 -2.10 -4.63
C THR A 59 17.95 -3.05 -4.08
N SER A 60 16.73 -3.02 -4.63
CA SER A 60 15.64 -3.90 -4.21
C SER A 60 16.04 -5.36 -4.42
N PRO A 61 16.13 -6.16 -3.36
CA PRO A 61 16.61 -7.53 -3.50
C PRO A 61 15.58 -8.40 -4.22
N VAL A 62 16.05 -9.29 -5.10
CA VAL A 62 15.21 -10.30 -5.77
C VAL A 62 14.72 -11.35 -4.76
N THR A 63 15.54 -11.62 -3.73
CA THR A 63 15.23 -12.53 -2.62
C THR A 63 15.44 -11.81 -1.29
N PHE A 64 14.44 -11.83 -0.41
CA PHE A 64 14.44 -11.13 0.89
C PHE A 64 15.28 -11.86 1.94
N GLY A 65 16.52 -12.24 1.58
CA GLY A 65 17.47 -12.92 2.46
C GLY A 65 18.22 -11.98 3.41
N SER A 66 18.21 -10.67 3.13
CA SER A 66 18.94 -9.64 3.89
C SER A 66 18.00 -8.47 4.20
N VAL A 67 17.67 -8.29 5.49
CA VAL A 67 16.86 -7.16 5.97
C VAL A 67 17.57 -5.82 5.71
N VAL A 68 18.91 -5.82 5.80
CA VAL A 68 19.76 -4.63 5.60
C VAL A 68 19.62 -4.08 4.18
N ASP A 69 19.60 -4.95 3.17
CA ASP A 69 19.49 -4.51 1.77
C ASP A 69 18.11 -3.90 1.48
N VAL A 70 17.07 -4.41 2.13
CA VAL A 70 15.72 -3.84 2.03
C VAL A 70 15.63 -2.48 2.73
N GLU A 71 16.22 -2.35 3.92
CA GLU A 71 16.29 -1.06 4.63
C GLU A 71 17.05 0.00 3.82
N LYS A 72 18.15 -0.41 3.18
CA LYS A 72 18.91 0.47 2.29
C LYS A 72 18.08 0.88 1.06
N ALA A 73 17.35 -0.05 0.44
CA ALA A 73 16.45 0.26 -0.66
C ALA A 73 15.34 1.23 -0.23
N MET A 74 14.70 0.99 0.93
CA MET A 74 13.68 1.86 1.51
C MET A 74 14.17 3.29 1.68
N LEU A 75 15.41 3.47 2.16
CA LEU A 75 15.99 4.79 2.40
C LEU A 75 16.08 5.62 1.11
N TYR A 76 16.35 5.02 -0.03
CA TYR A 76 16.40 5.75 -1.30
C TYR A 76 15.03 6.29 -1.71
N PHE A 77 13.95 5.51 -1.54
CA PHE A 77 12.59 6.00 -1.79
C PHE A 77 12.24 7.17 -0.86
N LEU A 78 12.59 7.07 0.42
CA LEU A 78 12.35 8.15 1.38
C LEU A 78 13.13 9.42 1.02
N LYS A 79 14.39 9.32 0.59
CA LYS A 79 15.16 10.47 0.10
C LYS A 79 14.50 11.14 -1.11
N ALA A 80 13.98 10.34 -2.05
CA ALA A 80 13.26 10.88 -3.21
C ALA A 80 11.99 11.64 -2.78
N ILE A 81 11.25 11.12 -1.80
CA ILE A 81 10.06 11.75 -1.24
C ILE A 81 10.41 13.09 -0.57
N GLU A 82 11.41 13.09 0.31
CA GLU A 82 11.83 14.29 1.04
C GLU A 82 12.24 15.43 0.10
N ILE A 83 12.94 15.14 -1.01
CA ILE A 83 13.30 16.16 -1.98
C ILE A 83 12.08 16.64 -2.77
N SER A 84 11.15 15.74 -3.07
CA SER A 84 10.02 16.02 -3.96
C SER A 84 8.88 16.77 -3.27
N LYS A 85 8.71 16.62 -1.96
CA LYS A 85 7.67 17.32 -1.20
C LYS A 85 7.94 18.81 -0.96
N GLU A 86 9.19 19.26 -1.11
CA GLU A 86 9.58 20.65 -0.86
C GLU A 86 9.03 21.65 -1.90
N GLN A 87 8.75 21.18 -3.12
CA GLN A 87 8.29 22.04 -4.21
C GLN A 87 7.01 21.49 -4.82
N PRO A 88 5.91 22.28 -4.89
CA PRO A 88 4.63 21.84 -5.45
C PRO A 88 4.74 21.22 -6.86
N ARG A 89 5.63 21.76 -7.70
CA ARG A 89 5.87 21.24 -9.05
C ARG A 89 6.45 19.81 -9.08
N TYR A 90 6.91 19.27 -7.95
CA TYR A 90 7.49 17.93 -7.82
C TYR A 90 6.60 16.96 -7.04
N HIS A 91 5.41 17.37 -6.57
CA HIS A 91 4.52 16.50 -5.77
C HIS A 91 4.17 15.18 -6.48
N PHE A 92 4.02 15.19 -7.81
CA PHE A 92 3.82 13.97 -8.60
C PHE A 92 4.92 12.90 -8.38
N LEU A 93 6.15 13.31 -8.05
CA LEU A 93 7.22 12.38 -7.70
C LEU A 93 7.05 11.75 -6.32
N VAL A 94 6.37 12.40 -5.38
CA VAL A 94 6.02 11.78 -4.09
C VAL A 94 5.00 10.66 -4.31
N PHE A 95 3.98 10.90 -5.13
CA PHE A 95 3.04 9.85 -5.56
C PHE A 95 3.79 8.69 -6.23
N ASN A 96 4.60 8.97 -7.26
CA ASN A 96 5.37 7.93 -7.96
C ASN A 96 6.30 7.16 -7.02
N ALA A 97 6.97 7.86 -6.11
CA ALA A 97 7.83 7.25 -5.10
C ALA A 97 7.05 6.31 -4.17
N SER A 98 5.84 6.70 -3.75
CA SER A 98 4.99 5.88 -2.89
C SER A 98 4.57 4.57 -3.57
N VAL A 99 4.26 4.62 -4.87
CA VAL A 99 3.89 3.43 -5.67
C VAL A 99 5.09 2.49 -5.80
N LEU A 100 6.25 3.01 -6.18
CA LEU A 100 7.46 2.20 -6.32
C LEU A 100 7.94 1.62 -4.98
N TYR A 101 7.86 2.42 -3.91
CA TYR A 101 8.11 1.96 -2.55
C TYR A 101 7.19 0.79 -2.20
N PHE A 102 5.87 0.93 -2.43
CA PHE A 102 4.89 -0.10 -2.10
C PHE A 102 5.10 -1.40 -2.88
N GLN A 103 5.47 -1.30 -4.16
CA GLN A 103 5.84 -2.45 -4.99
C GLN A 103 7.04 -3.19 -4.41
N MET A 104 8.07 -2.45 -3.97
CA MET A 104 9.27 -3.04 -3.37
C MET A 104 8.97 -3.72 -2.03
N ILE A 105 8.15 -3.12 -1.17
CA ILE A 105 7.86 -3.69 0.16
C ILE A 105 6.81 -4.82 0.14
N GLN A 106 6.16 -5.12 -1.00
CA GLN A 106 5.14 -6.18 -1.08
C GLN A 106 5.55 -7.49 -0.39
N PRO A 107 6.77 -8.01 -0.58
CA PRO A 107 7.15 -9.29 0.02
C PRO A 107 7.38 -9.23 1.53
N LEU A 108 7.56 -8.02 2.09
CA LEU A 108 7.62 -7.77 3.54
C LEU A 108 6.23 -7.57 4.17
N LEU A 109 5.16 -7.42 3.37
CA LEU A 109 3.78 -7.36 3.89
C LEU A 109 3.23 -8.73 4.33
N ARG A 110 4.06 -9.78 4.34
CA ARG A 110 3.69 -11.07 4.93
C ARG A 110 3.80 -11.03 6.46
N PRO A 111 2.99 -11.80 7.20
CA PRO A 111 3.08 -11.86 8.66
C PRO A 111 4.50 -12.18 9.16
N GLY A 112 4.89 -11.54 10.25
CA GLY A 112 6.19 -11.65 10.91
C GLY A 112 7.29 -10.72 10.37
N PHE A 113 7.01 -9.91 9.34
CA PHE A 113 7.98 -8.95 8.77
C PHE A 113 7.45 -7.50 8.73
N ARG A 114 6.16 -7.28 8.96
CA ARG A 114 5.51 -5.96 8.80
C ARG A 114 6.02 -4.96 9.83
N GLN A 115 6.48 -5.43 11.00
CA GLN A 115 7.04 -4.56 12.03
C GLN A 115 8.22 -3.72 11.54
N HIS A 116 8.98 -4.20 10.55
CA HIS A 116 10.12 -3.49 9.97
C HIS A 116 9.70 -2.31 9.07
N LEU A 117 8.44 -2.27 8.64
CA LEU A 117 7.90 -1.26 7.73
C LEU A 117 7.30 -0.05 8.45
N VAL A 118 7.06 -0.13 9.76
CA VAL A 118 6.32 0.90 10.51
C VAL A 118 6.88 2.30 10.28
N SER A 119 8.21 2.46 10.38
CA SER A 119 8.86 3.78 10.25
C SER A 119 8.78 4.32 8.83
N SER A 120 9.12 3.50 7.82
CA SER A 120 9.19 3.95 6.43
C SER A 120 7.80 4.17 5.84
N LEU A 121 6.84 3.28 6.10
CA LEU A 121 5.48 3.42 5.60
C LEU A 121 4.75 4.61 6.25
N ALA A 122 5.01 4.91 7.53
CA ALA A 122 4.48 6.11 8.19
C ALA A 122 4.98 7.40 7.53
N GLN A 123 6.26 7.46 7.17
CA GLN A 123 6.82 8.61 6.44
C GLN A 123 6.19 8.78 5.06
N VAL A 124 5.96 7.68 4.33
CA VAL A 124 5.29 7.72 3.02
C VAL A 124 3.87 8.25 3.15
N VAL A 125 3.06 7.69 4.08
CA VAL A 125 1.68 8.15 4.30
C VAL A 125 1.64 9.62 4.71
N LYS A 126 2.55 10.04 5.60
CA LYS A 126 2.66 11.43 6.05
C LYS A 126 3.02 12.38 4.90
N ALA A 127 3.94 11.99 4.03
CA ALA A 127 4.30 12.83 2.88
C ALA A 127 3.13 13.00 1.90
N LEU A 128 2.36 11.95 1.62
CA LEU A 128 1.16 12.02 0.78
C LEU A 128 0.07 12.92 1.40
N GLU A 129 -0.02 12.92 2.73
CA GLU A 129 -0.90 13.83 3.46
C GLU A 129 -0.44 15.29 3.39
N GLU A 130 0.84 15.55 3.65
CA GLU A 130 1.43 16.90 3.66
C GLU A 130 1.24 17.64 2.34
N ILE A 131 1.39 16.93 1.23
CA ILE A 131 1.25 17.50 -0.11
C ILE A 131 -0.18 17.51 -0.64
N GLY A 132 -1.13 16.93 0.12
CA GLY A 132 -2.54 16.88 -0.26
C GLY A 132 -2.82 16.02 -1.49
N GLU A 133 -2.24 14.82 -1.56
CA GLU A 133 -2.41 13.94 -2.72
C GLU A 133 -3.88 13.62 -3.02
N ALA A 134 -4.25 13.78 -4.29
CA ALA A 134 -5.64 13.68 -4.73
C ALA A 134 -6.18 12.23 -4.73
N ASP A 135 -5.32 11.23 -4.88
CA ASP A 135 -5.72 9.82 -4.79
C ASP A 135 -5.86 9.39 -3.32
N HIS A 136 -6.96 9.80 -2.71
CA HIS A 136 -7.29 9.42 -1.34
C HIS A 136 -7.46 7.91 -1.17
N ARG A 137 -7.87 7.20 -2.23
CA ARG A 137 -8.06 5.75 -2.17
C ARG A 137 -6.72 5.03 -2.05
N TRP A 138 -5.71 5.49 -2.78
CA TRP A 138 -4.33 5.01 -2.64
C TRP A 138 -3.78 5.27 -1.24
N ARG A 139 -3.92 6.50 -0.72
CA ARG A 139 -3.52 6.83 0.66
C ARG A 139 -4.22 5.94 1.69
N ALA A 140 -5.53 5.71 1.54
CA ALA A 140 -6.28 4.82 2.42
C ALA A 140 -5.75 3.38 2.41
N GLN A 141 -5.33 2.85 1.26
CA GLN A 141 -4.73 1.51 1.18
C GLN A 141 -3.41 1.43 1.95
N LEU A 142 -2.55 2.44 1.83
CA LEU A 142 -1.30 2.51 2.59
C LEU A 142 -1.55 2.64 4.10
N MET A 143 -2.56 3.42 4.51
CA MET A 143 -2.97 3.55 5.90
C MET A 143 -3.45 2.21 6.49
N LEU A 144 -4.23 1.41 5.74
CA LEU A 144 -4.64 0.06 6.15
C LEU A 144 -3.43 -0.84 6.45
N HIS A 145 -2.43 -0.83 5.58
CA HIS A 145 -1.21 -1.60 5.80
C HIS A 145 -0.40 -1.10 7.00
N LEU A 146 -0.36 0.22 7.23
CA LEU A 146 0.31 0.78 8.40
C LEU A 146 -0.37 0.37 9.70
N VAL A 147 -1.70 0.28 9.75
CA VAL A 147 -2.42 -0.29 10.89
C VAL A 147 -1.94 -1.72 11.18
N GLU A 148 -1.84 -2.57 10.15
CA GLU A 148 -1.35 -3.94 10.32
C GLU A 148 0.11 -3.99 10.79
N CYS A 149 0.98 -3.11 10.27
CA CYS A 149 2.37 -3.00 10.70
C CYS A 149 2.47 -2.61 12.17
N LEU A 150 1.65 -1.65 12.64
CA LEU A 150 1.62 -1.21 14.03
C LEU A 150 1.13 -2.30 14.98
N VAL A 151 0.13 -3.08 14.55
CA VAL A 151 -0.38 -4.23 15.30
C VAL A 151 0.72 -5.29 15.46
N GLU A 152 1.39 -5.65 14.36
CA GLU A 152 2.44 -6.68 14.38
C GLU A 152 3.68 -6.24 15.19
N ALA A 153 3.98 -4.94 15.19
CA ALA A 153 5.01 -4.35 16.05
C ALA A 153 4.63 -4.29 17.55
N GLY A 154 3.44 -4.76 17.94
CA GLY A 154 2.97 -4.74 19.33
C GLY A 154 2.61 -3.35 19.87
N LYS A 155 2.50 -2.34 19.01
CA LYS A 155 2.24 -0.95 19.39
C LYS A 155 0.74 -0.67 19.56
N SER A 156 0.06 -1.40 20.44
CA SER A 156 -1.41 -1.45 20.51
C SER A 156 -2.10 -0.08 20.67
N LYS A 157 -1.54 0.84 21.47
CA LYS A 157 -2.12 2.19 21.65
C LYS A 157 -2.01 3.03 20.37
N GLU A 158 -0.84 3.02 19.74
CA GLU A 158 -0.59 3.72 18.48
C GLU A 158 -1.48 3.15 17.37
N ALA A 159 -1.54 1.82 17.26
CA ALA A 159 -2.39 1.09 16.32
C ALA A 159 -3.88 1.46 16.49
N ALA A 160 -4.40 1.51 17.72
CA ALA A 160 -5.80 1.87 17.96
C ALA A 160 -6.09 3.32 17.57
N SER A 161 -5.20 4.26 17.92
CA SER A 161 -5.36 5.67 17.53
C SER A 161 -5.32 5.85 16.03
N PHE A 162 -4.37 5.19 15.35
CA PHE A 162 -4.16 5.30 13.92
C PHE A 162 -5.28 4.59 13.14
N ALA A 163 -5.78 3.45 13.63
CA ALA A 163 -6.93 2.75 13.06
C ALA A 163 -8.22 3.56 13.17
N LYS A 164 -8.40 4.34 14.24
CA LYS A 164 -9.52 5.28 14.34
C LYS A 164 -9.39 6.39 13.29
N HIS A 165 -8.24 7.05 13.22
CA HIS A 165 -7.98 8.09 12.21
C HIS A 165 -8.17 7.57 10.78
N THR A 166 -7.67 6.37 10.50
CA THR A 166 -7.84 5.68 9.20
C THR A 166 -9.31 5.40 8.90
N SER A 167 -10.09 4.98 9.90
CA SER A 167 -11.53 4.76 9.76
C SER A 167 -12.26 6.05 9.37
N ASP A 168 -12.00 7.14 10.08
CA ASP A 168 -12.64 8.45 9.84
C ASP A 168 -12.28 8.98 8.44
N PHE A 169 -11.01 8.81 8.03
CA PHE A 169 -10.54 9.16 6.68
C PHE A 169 -11.23 8.34 5.59
N ILE A 170 -11.36 7.02 5.78
CA ILE A 170 -11.99 6.10 4.83
C ILE A 170 -13.50 6.34 4.69
N GLU A 171 -14.21 6.62 5.79
CA GLU A 171 -15.65 6.94 5.74
C GLU A 171 -15.92 8.15 4.83
N THR A 172 -15.01 9.12 4.83
CA THR A 172 -15.15 10.35 4.02
C THR A 172 -14.67 10.18 2.58
N ASN A 173 -13.54 9.50 2.37
CA ASN A 173 -12.82 9.56 1.10
C ASN A 173 -12.79 8.26 0.28
N ALA A 174 -12.98 7.10 0.90
CA ALA A 174 -12.88 5.79 0.24
C ALA A 174 -13.81 4.74 0.90
N PRO A 175 -15.14 4.97 0.94
CA PRO A 175 -16.07 4.14 1.73
C PRO A 175 -16.09 2.67 1.29
N ASP A 176 -15.66 2.34 0.08
CA ASP A 176 -15.48 0.96 -0.41
C ASP A 176 -14.45 0.16 0.40
N LEU A 177 -13.48 0.84 1.03
CA LEU A 177 -12.46 0.23 1.88
C LEU A 177 -12.89 0.13 3.35
N TYR A 178 -14.04 0.71 3.73
CA TYR A 178 -14.55 0.68 5.09
C TYR A 178 -14.69 -0.73 5.69
N PRO A 179 -15.21 -1.73 4.94
CA PRO A 179 -15.25 -3.11 5.41
C PRO A 179 -13.88 -3.67 5.84
N LYS A 180 -12.79 -3.23 5.18
CA LYS A 180 -11.43 -3.68 5.49
C LYS A 180 -10.92 -3.11 6.82
N ILE A 181 -11.04 -1.80 7.04
CA ILE A 181 -10.63 -1.19 8.31
C ILE A 181 -11.46 -1.73 9.48
N PHE A 182 -12.77 -1.89 9.30
CA PHE A 182 -13.63 -2.47 10.32
C PHE A 182 -13.23 -3.91 10.67
N SER A 183 -12.92 -4.72 9.65
CA SER A 183 -12.40 -6.07 9.82
C SER A 183 -11.11 -6.10 10.67
N LEU A 184 -10.16 -5.19 10.39
CA LEU A 184 -8.92 -5.07 11.17
C LEU A 184 -9.19 -4.64 12.61
N GLN A 185 -10.07 -3.65 12.80
CA GLN A 185 -10.42 -3.15 14.13
C GLN A 185 -11.03 -4.23 15.02
N VAL A 186 -11.93 -5.06 14.50
CA VAL A 186 -12.55 -6.15 15.25
C VAL A 186 -11.52 -7.27 15.52
N ARG A 187 -10.78 -7.70 14.50
CA ARG A 187 -9.80 -8.81 14.61
C ARG A 187 -8.72 -8.52 15.66
N HIS A 188 -8.25 -7.28 15.72
CA HIS A 188 -7.15 -6.88 16.60
C HIS A 188 -7.61 -6.10 17.84
N LYS A 189 -8.93 -6.05 18.11
CA LYS A 189 -9.52 -5.34 19.26
C LYS A 189 -9.09 -3.86 19.34
N LEU A 190 -8.98 -3.20 18.19
CA LEU A 190 -8.60 -1.77 18.08
C LEU A 190 -9.79 -0.82 18.25
N LEU A 191 -11.01 -1.36 18.34
CA LEU A 191 -12.26 -0.64 18.56
C LEU A 191 -13.02 -1.30 19.71
N GLU A 192 -13.66 -0.49 20.55
CA GLU A 192 -14.58 -0.95 21.59
C GLU A 192 -15.67 -1.87 21.03
N MET A 193 -15.85 -3.05 21.62
CA MET A 193 -16.79 -4.06 21.12
C MET A 193 -18.25 -3.56 21.07
N SER A 194 -18.64 -2.68 22.01
CA SER A 194 -19.95 -2.04 22.02
C SER A 194 -20.15 -1.11 20.83
N LYS A 195 -19.12 -0.36 20.42
CA LYS A 195 -19.15 0.50 19.24
C LYS A 195 -19.15 -0.32 17.96
N ALA A 196 -18.36 -1.40 17.92
CA ALA A 196 -18.33 -2.31 16.80
C ALA A 196 -19.72 -2.94 16.55
N PHE A 197 -20.38 -3.39 17.62
CA PHE A 197 -21.72 -3.99 17.55
C PHE A 197 -22.76 -3.00 17.01
N LYS A 198 -22.80 -1.76 17.48
CA LYS A 198 -23.72 -0.74 16.94
C LYS A 198 -23.57 -0.53 15.43
N LYS A 199 -22.35 -0.58 14.90
CA LYS A 199 -22.13 -0.47 13.44
C LYS A 199 -22.72 -1.67 12.67
N THR A 200 -22.81 -2.85 13.29
CA THR A 200 -23.43 -4.03 12.65
C THR A 200 -24.93 -3.92 12.47
N GLU A 201 -25.61 -3.13 13.30
CA GLU A 201 -27.07 -2.91 13.18
C GLU A 201 -27.43 -2.14 11.90
N THR A 202 -26.50 -1.29 11.44
CA THR A 202 -26.69 -0.45 10.25
C THR A 202 -26.31 -1.11 8.93
N SER A 203 -25.53 -2.21 8.97
CA SER A 203 -24.98 -2.84 7.76
C SER A 203 -24.83 -4.34 7.91
N LEU A 204 -25.53 -5.08 7.05
CA LEU A 204 -25.43 -6.54 6.96
C LEU A 204 -23.99 -7.00 6.66
N THR A 205 -23.29 -6.30 5.76
CA THR A 205 -21.88 -6.58 5.44
C THR A 205 -21.00 -6.48 6.68
N LEU A 206 -21.17 -5.44 7.49
CA LEU A 206 -20.40 -5.28 8.74
C LEU A 206 -20.80 -6.31 9.78
N ALA A 207 -22.08 -6.69 9.87
CA ALA A 207 -22.54 -7.77 10.75
C ALA A 207 -21.88 -9.11 10.42
N ILE A 208 -21.82 -9.47 9.14
CA ILE A 208 -21.15 -10.68 8.65
C ILE A 208 -19.66 -10.63 8.99
N ILE A 209 -18.99 -9.52 8.69
CA ILE A 209 -17.56 -9.32 9.00
C ILE A 209 -17.31 -9.48 10.51
N TYR A 210 -18.12 -8.84 11.35
CA TYR A 210 -17.99 -8.91 12.80
C TYR A 210 -18.10 -10.36 13.30
N LYS A 211 -19.10 -11.12 12.83
CA LYS A 211 -19.27 -12.53 13.21
C LYS A 211 -18.08 -13.39 12.75
N ILE A 212 -17.63 -13.23 11.50
CA ILE A 212 -16.46 -13.96 10.96
C ILE A 212 -15.19 -13.65 11.76
N GLN A 213 -14.92 -12.37 12.04
CA GLN A 213 -13.69 -12.00 12.75
C GLN A 213 -13.72 -12.48 14.20
N LYS A 214 -14.87 -12.41 14.87
CA LYS A 214 -15.03 -12.98 16.22
C LYS A 214 -14.77 -14.49 16.22
N LEU A 215 -15.28 -15.22 15.23
CA LEU A 215 -15.01 -16.65 15.06
C LEU A 215 -13.51 -16.95 14.86
N LYS A 216 -12.83 -16.17 14.02
CA LYS A 216 -11.37 -16.31 13.81
C LYS A 216 -10.59 -16.08 15.11
N CYS A 217 -10.90 -15.00 15.85
CA CYS A 217 -10.27 -14.73 17.14
C CYS A 217 -10.51 -15.86 18.16
N GLU A 218 -11.69 -16.48 18.13
CA GLU A 218 -12.01 -17.63 19.00
C GLU A 218 -11.23 -18.89 18.61
N ALA A 219 -10.98 -19.11 17.33
CA ALA A 219 -10.23 -20.26 16.82
C ALA A 219 -8.72 -20.15 17.08
N ASP A 220 -8.17 -18.94 17.07
CA ASP A 220 -6.75 -18.68 17.37
C ASP A 220 -6.39 -18.94 18.86
N CYS A 221 -7.38 -19.18 19.73
CA CYS A 221 -7.20 -19.53 21.14
C CYS A 221 -7.45 -21.04 21.38
N PRO A 222 -6.40 -21.88 21.48
CA PRO A 222 -6.56 -23.32 21.69
C PRO A 222 -7.09 -23.59 23.11
N GLY A 223 -8.33 -24.07 23.22
CA GLY A 223 -8.88 -24.46 24.53
C GLY A 223 -10.39 -24.66 24.58
N ILE A 224 -11.16 -24.12 23.63
CA ILE A 224 -12.63 -24.23 23.68
C ILE A 224 -13.13 -25.00 22.45
N ARG A 225 -13.66 -26.21 22.70
CA ARG A 225 -14.43 -26.98 21.71
C ARG A 225 -15.79 -26.26 21.55
N LYS A 226 -15.89 -25.37 20.57
CA LYS A 226 -17.11 -24.60 20.26
C LYS A 226 -17.82 -25.21 19.06
N ASP A 227 -19.13 -25.02 18.97
CA ASP A 227 -19.93 -25.38 17.81
C ASP A 227 -19.68 -24.38 16.65
N TYR A 228 -18.48 -24.46 16.08
CA TYR A 228 -18.10 -23.72 14.88
C TYR A 228 -19.04 -24.01 13.70
N PRO A 229 -19.50 -25.27 13.46
CA PRO A 229 -20.45 -25.56 12.40
C PRO A 229 -21.76 -24.77 12.51
N ALA A 230 -22.39 -24.71 13.68
CA ALA A 230 -23.64 -23.96 13.84
C ALA A 230 -23.43 -22.44 13.67
N LYS A 231 -22.36 -21.88 14.23
CA LYS A 231 -22.04 -20.46 14.08
C LYS A 231 -21.69 -20.09 12.64
N LEU A 232 -20.98 -20.95 11.91
CA LEU A 232 -20.70 -20.74 10.49
C LEU A 232 -21.97 -20.86 9.65
N LYS A 233 -22.88 -21.78 10.00
CA LYS A 233 -24.19 -21.88 9.36
C LYS A 233 -25.01 -20.61 9.56
N GLU A 234 -24.99 -20.01 10.75
CA GLU A 234 -25.63 -18.72 11.01
C GLU A 234 -25.07 -17.60 10.12
N VAL A 235 -23.75 -17.52 9.96
CA VAL A 235 -23.11 -16.57 9.04
C VAL A 235 -23.49 -16.85 7.59
N PHE A 236 -23.53 -18.12 7.17
CA PHE A 236 -23.91 -18.51 5.83
C PHE A 236 -25.36 -18.14 5.51
N LEU A 237 -26.28 -18.31 6.46
CA LEU A 237 -27.67 -17.92 6.31
C LEU A 237 -27.83 -16.40 6.06
N LEU A 238 -26.95 -15.57 6.64
CA LEU A 238 -26.93 -14.13 6.39
C LEU A 238 -26.43 -13.75 4.98
N LEU A 239 -25.70 -14.65 4.31
CA LEU A 239 -25.21 -14.46 2.93
C LEU A 239 -26.22 -14.90 1.87
N LEU A 240 -27.24 -15.68 2.25
CA LEU A 240 -28.27 -16.11 1.31
C LEU A 240 -29.15 -14.90 0.93
N PRO A 241 -29.43 -14.70 -0.36
CA PRO A 241 -30.39 -13.69 -0.80
C PRO A 241 -31.71 -13.91 -0.08
N SER A 242 -32.25 -12.87 0.56
CA SER A 242 -33.63 -12.92 1.06
C SER A 242 -34.54 -13.10 -0.14
N THR A 243 -35.02 -14.32 -0.40
CA THR A 243 -35.97 -14.59 -1.48
C THR A 243 -37.31 -13.96 -1.14
N THR A 244 -37.46 -12.68 -1.47
CA THR A 244 -38.75 -12.04 -1.66
C THR A 244 -39.06 -12.10 -3.16
N VAL A 245 -39.85 -13.09 -3.52
CA VAL A 245 -40.53 -13.16 -4.81
C VAL A 245 -41.58 -12.06 -4.84
N HIS A 246 -41.37 -11.02 -5.65
CA HIS A 246 -42.45 -10.46 -6.47
C HIS A 246 -41.91 -9.87 -7.77
N SER A 247 -42.72 -10.09 -8.81
CA SER A 247 -42.33 -10.42 -10.17
C SER A 247 -42.42 -9.26 -11.16
N LYS A 248 -41.71 -9.47 -12.28
CA LYS A 248 -41.92 -9.02 -13.67
C LYS A 248 -41.05 -7.88 -14.16
N GLY A 249 -40.21 -8.20 -15.15
CA GLY A 249 -39.71 -7.20 -16.09
C GLY A 249 -38.43 -7.59 -16.83
N LYS A 250 -38.54 -8.55 -17.77
CA LYS A 250 -37.68 -8.78 -18.95
C LYS A 250 -36.16 -8.64 -18.82
N THR A 251 -35.54 -9.82 -18.92
CA THR A 251 -34.22 -10.10 -19.47
C THR A 251 -33.84 -9.20 -20.66
N LYS A 252 -32.66 -8.60 -20.57
CA LYS A 252 -31.69 -8.60 -21.67
C LYS A 252 -30.34 -9.00 -21.11
N ASP A 253 -29.84 -10.09 -21.66
CA ASP A 253 -28.55 -10.67 -21.37
C ASP A 253 -27.43 -9.70 -21.75
N SER A 254 -26.48 -9.54 -20.83
CA SER A 254 -25.10 -9.19 -21.16
C SER A 254 -24.22 -9.72 -20.04
N GLU A 255 -23.35 -10.64 -20.44
CA GLU A 255 -22.54 -11.55 -19.65
C GLU A 255 -21.70 -10.87 -18.56
N LEU A 256 -21.71 -11.46 -17.36
CA LEU A 256 -20.65 -11.30 -16.38
C LEU A 256 -19.38 -11.97 -16.92
N SER A 257 -18.46 -11.19 -17.48
CA SER A 257 -17.07 -11.63 -17.60
C SER A 257 -16.41 -11.61 -16.22
N LEU A 258 -16.34 -12.76 -15.55
CA LEU A 258 -15.27 -13.01 -14.59
C LEU A 258 -13.95 -13.09 -15.38
N GLY A 259 -13.19 -12.01 -15.38
CA GLY A 259 -11.92 -11.93 -16.11
C GLY A 259 -11.58 -10.50 -16.48
N GLY A 260 -11.25 -9.69 -15.48
CA GLY A 260 -10.72 -8.34 -15.66
C GLY A 260 -9.35 -8.27 -15.03
N SER A 261 -8.34 -8.46 -15.86
CA SER A 261 -6.92 -8.32 -15.58
C SER A 261 -6.64 -7.13 -14.66
N ILE A 262 -5.76 -7.35 -13.68
CA ILE A 262 -4.89 -6.29 -13.17
C ILE A 262 -4.43 -5.51 -14.39
N LEU A 263 -4.70 -4.20 -14.42
CA LEU A 263 -4.17 -3.31 -15.45
C LEU A 263 -2.67 -3.57 -15.55
N ALA A 264 -2.31 -4.32 -16.59
CA ALA A 264 -0.99 -4.27 -17.15
C ALA A 264 -0.85 -2.85 -17.66
N ILE A 265 -0.27 -2.00 -16.82
CA ILE A 265 0.17 -0.67 -17.21
C ILE A 265 1.02 -0.89 -18.46
N THR A 266 0.55 -0.38 -19.59
CA THR A 266 1.31 -0.42 -20.84
C THR A 266 2.61 0.35 -20.64
N PRO A 267 3.70 -0.02 -21.34
CA PRO A 267 5.03 0.56 -21.08
C PRO A 267 5.11 2.09 -21.22
N GLU A 268 4.12 2.74 -21.82
CA GLU A 268 4.09 4.19 -22.06
C GLU A 268 3.63 5.02 -20.85
N GLU A 269 2.89 4.44 -19.90
CA GLU A 269 2.46 5.17 -18.69
C GLU A 269 3.50 5.13 -17.55
N ARG A 270 4.65 4.48 -17.77
CA ARG A 270 5.82 4.52 -16.86
C ARG A 270 6.60 5.85 -16.89
N TYR A 271 6.18 6.81 -17.72
CA TYR A 271 6.98 8.01 -18.03
C TYR A 271 6.21 9.32 -17.87
N VAL A 272 5.87 9.69 -16.63
CA VAL A 272 5.68 11.11 -16.22
C VAL A 272 6.44 11.38 -14.93
#